data_AF-U9U471-F1
#
_entry.id   AF-U9U471-F1
#
_cell.length_a   1.000
_cell.length_b   1.000
_cell.length_c   1.000
_cell.angle_alpha   90.00
_cell.angle_beta   90.00
_cell.angle_gamma   90.00
#
_symmetry.space_group_name_H-M   'P 1'
#
loop_
_entity.id
_entity.type
_entity.pdbx_description
1 polymer ?
#
loop_
_entity_poly.entity_id
_entity_poly.type
_entity_poly.pdbx_seq_one_letter_code
_entity_poly.pdbx_strand_id
1 'polypeptide(L)'
;MSVRKSEKKCEEEKDREKELYSKECVARCINFVVGQARDEVADLNIHDRFSCYLATILARDKEVVALWLRILKDSSEIYISKNFDWLNEDAKYIDDITNYLKVISKNSPMKSTDIESAFYLAVMSYCRTKFEFRWDKLKNDINNGDNEHVKSLRNYISAECGDSATPINISLVCYEYYKQIKAKVNPNISQKFLGHIKKVGSYFGSIKGIIDCAMNIQYKPLFSNIKVNSASPVIINKQPIYSWENIIKRFINEDENKYNRFMTRCLEKPGVMERIHKVYTDNATKQLQLNDNVEKCIYLHAEMHILASLIIDNDFKKQGYNIVVPGKHQKLYDRWLLPHVKNSDFKDKSLKYILEKLDQIIEKKIERYTRSLPGDSDSGGNSPDLDDDGNNRYQYIKYKGFIGRTDLDLNLDFGMTWMAWILECLLGLVFSLDYERNTNLNLDVGLGTRGF
;
A
#
# COMPACT_ATOMS: atom_id res chain seq x y z
N MET A 1 16.87 10.75 39.95
CA MET A 1 17.83 10.23 38.92
C MET A 1 17.16 9.36 37.86
N SER A 2 16.16 8.53 38.20
CA SER A 2 15.39 7.71 37.25
C SER A 2 14.53 8.52 36.25
N VAL A 3 13.81 9.56 36.72
CA VAL A 3 12.91 10.38 35.89
C VAL A 3 13.64 11.14 34.77
N ARG A 4 14.78 11.78 35.07
CA ARG A 4 15.58 12.50 34.06
C ARG A 4 16.15 11.58 32.97
N LYS A 5 16.42 10.31 33.30
CA LYS A 5 16.93 9.33 32.33
C LYS A 5 15.82 8.83 31.40
N SER A 6 14.59 8.68 31.91
CA SER A 6 13.43 8.36 31.07
C SER A 6 12.98 9.52 30.18
N GLU A 7 13.04 10.76 30.69
CA GLU A 7 12.72 11.96 29.90
C GLU A 7 13.68 12.12 28.71
N LYS A 8 14.99 12.01 28.97
CA LYS A 8 16.01 12.10 27.92
C LYS A 8 15.85 11.02 26.85
N LYS A 9 15.53 9.78 27.25
CA LYS A 9 15.29 8.68 26.29
C LYS A 9 14.05 8.96 25.42
N CYS A 10 12.99 9.52 25.99
CA CYS A 10 11.79 9.90 25.25
C CYS A 10 12.05 11.03 24.25
N GLU A 11 12.87 12.01 24.61
CA GLU A 11 13.28 13.09 23.69
C GLU A 11 14.12 12.56 22.52
N GLU A 12 15.09 11.70 22.80
CA GLU A 12 15.92 11.06 21.77
C GLU A 12 15.08 10.22 20.79
N GLU A 13 14.08 9.51 21.30
CA GLU A 13 13.16 8.71 20.47
C GLU A 13 12.28 9.58 19.57
N LYS A 14 11.72 10.67 20.11
CA LYS A 14 10.93 11.64 19.34
C LYS A 14 11.77 12.32 18.26
N ASP A 15 13.03 12.62 18.55
CA ASP A 15 13.93 13.23 17.57
C ASP A 15 14.27 12.27 16.42
N ARG A 16 14.53 11.00 16.72
CA ARG A 16 14.74 9.98 15.67
C ARG A 16 13.50 9.72 14.84
N GLU A 17 12.31 9.73 15.45
CA GLU A 17 11.04 9.64 14.71
C GLU A 17 10.85 10.86 13.80
N LYS A 18 11.12 12.07 14.31
CA LYS A 18 11.13 13.28 13.49
C LYS A 18 12.11 13.15 12.33
N GLU A 19 13.32 12.66 12.55
CA GLU A 19 14.32 12.42 11.51
C GLU A 19 13.82 11.43 10.45
N LEU A 20 13.25 10.30 10.88
CA LEU A 20 12.69 9.27 10.00
C LEU A 20 11.65 9.87 9.05
N TYR A 21 10.63 10.54 9.59
CA TYR A 21 9.55 11.10 8.78
C TYR A 21 10.04 12.23 7.87
N SER A 22 11.05 13.00 8.32
CA SER A 22 11.67 14.04 7.49
C SER A 22 12.40 13.45 6.28
N LYS A 23 13.21 12.42 6.50
CA LYS A 23 13.94 11.72 5.44
C LYS A 23 13.00 10.98 4.49
N GLU A 24 11.94 10.36 4.99
CA GLU A 24 10.89 9.76 4.15
C GLU A 24 10.27 10.78 3.21
N CYS A 25 9.88 11.94 3.75
CA CYS A 25 9.29 13.02 2.96
C CYS A 25 10.21 13.48 1.84
N VAL A 26 11.49 13.69 2.13
CA VAL A 26 12.50 14.08 1.13
C VAL A 26 12.69 12.98 0.08
N ALA A 27 12.96 11.74 0.53
CA ALA A 27 13.19 10.59 -0.34
C ALA A 27 12.02 10.38 -1.31
N ARG A 28 10.78 10.52 -0.85
CA ARG A 28 9.58 10.40 -1.69
C ARG A 28 9.44 11.54 -2.69
N CYS A 29 9.75 12.78 -2.31
CA CYS A 29 9.71 13.92 -3.23
C CYS A 29 10.69 13.72 -4.40
N ILE A 30 11.92 13.30 -4.10
CA ILE A 30 13.00 13.20 -5.09
C ILE A 30 13.01 11.86 -5.82
N ASN A 31 12.58 10.77 -5.16
CA ASN A 31 12.67 9.41 -5.66
C ASN A 31 11.39 8.59 -5.34
N PHE A 32 10.31 8.91 -6.05
CA PHE A 32 8.98 8.31 -5.86
C PHE A 32 8.91 6.79 -6.10
N VAL A 33 9.82 6.25 -6.92
CA VAL A 33 9.87 4.83 -7.29
C VAL A 33 11.28 4.30 -7.02
N VAL A 34 11.39 3.26 -6.19
CA VAL A 34 12.64 2.65 -5.72
C VAL A 34 13.04 1.43 -6.57
N GLY A 35 12.20 1.00 -7.52
CA GLY A 35 12.51 -0.08 -8.47
C GLY A 35 11.46 -0.26 -9.59
N GLN A 36 11.73 -1.18 -10.52
CA GLN A 36 10.75 -1.61 -11.53
C GLN A 36 9.85 -2.73 -10.98
N ALA A 37 8.56 -2.45 -10.91
CA ALA A 37 7.60 -3.36 -10.29
C ALA A 37 7.50 -4.69 -11.06
N ARG A 38 7.71 -5.80 -10.34
CA ARG A 38 7.68 -7.17 -10.91
C ARG A 38 6.41 -7.42 -11.71
N ASP A 39 6.61 -8.15 -12.79
CA ASP A 39 5.60 -8.40 -13.81
C ASP A 39 4.87 -9.74 -13.62
N GLU A 40 5.38 -10.61 -12.77
CA GLU A 40 4.79 -11.92 -12.47
C GLU A 40 3.78 -11.83 -11.32
N VAL A 41 2.56 -12.29 -11.59
CA VAL A 41 1.49 -12.48 -10.60
C VAL A 41 1.33 -13.99 -10.44
N ALA A 42 1.42 -14.48 -9.20
CA ALA A 42 1.01 -15.83 -8.87
C ALA A 42 -0.53 -15.91 -8.91
N ASP A 43 -1.08 -17.01 -9.42
CA ASP A 43 -2.53 -17.23 -9.39
C ASP A 43 -3.07 -17.13 -7.95
N LEU A 44 -4.01 -16.20 -7.75
CA LEU A 44 -4.63 -15.98 -6.44
C LEU A 44 -5.56 -17.14 -6.11
N ASN A 45 -5.48 -17.63 -4.87
CA ASN A 45 -6.52 -18.52 -4.37
C ASN A 45 -7.85 -17.76 -4.22
N ILE A 46 -8.95 -18.51 -4.07
CA ILE A 46 -10.29 -17.93 -4.03
C ILE A 46 -10.52 -16.97 -2.85
N HIS A 47 -9.87 -17.21 -1.71
CA HIS A 47 -10.00 -16.38 -0.50
C HIS A 47 -9.22 -15.07 -0.62
N ASP A 48 -8.04 -15.12 -1.24
CA ASP A 48 -7.25 -13.92 -1.54
C ASP A 48 -8.01 -13.04 -2.52
N ARG A 49 -8.60 -13.65 -3.56
CA ARG A 49 -9.43 -12.95 -4.54
C ARG A 49 -10.68 -12.33 -3.91
N PHE A 50 -11.32 -13.05 -2.99
CA PHE A 50 -12.46 -12.53 -2.22
C PHE A 50 -12.06 -11.31 -1.36
N SER A 51 -10.92 -11.38 -0.69
CA SER A 51 -10.38 -10.26 0.10
C SER A 51 -10.13 -9.02 -0.77
N CYS A 52 -9.58 -9.20 -1.99
CA CYS A 52 -9.38 -8.10 -2.93
C CYS A 52 -10.71 -7.45 -3.38
N TYR A 53 -11.75 -8.26 -3.58
CA TYR A 53 -13.06 -7.73 -3.93
C TYR A 53 -13.66 -6.90 -2.80
N LEU A 54 -13.56 -7.39 -1.57
CA LEU A 54 -14.01 -6.64 -0.39
C LEU A 54 -13.23 -5.32 -0.23
N ALA A 55 -11.91 -5.33 -0.41
CA ALA A 55 -11.08 -4.12 -0.29
C ALA A 55 -11.51 -3.06 -1.30
N THR A 56 -11.93 -3.49 -2.49
CA THR A 56 -12.40 -2.59 -3.55
C THR A 56 -13.70 -1.88 -3.17
N ILE A 57 -14.65 -2.59 -2.56
CA ILE A 57 -15.97 -2.03 -2.22
C ILE A 57 -16.01 -1.32 -0.86
N LEU A 58 -14.93 -1.40 -0.07
CA LEU A 58 -14.83 -0.75 1.25
C LEU A 58 -14.08 0.59 1.19
N ALA A 59 -13.45 0.92 0.07
CA ALA A 59 -12.66 2.15 -0.07
C ALA A 59 -13.47 3.27 -0.76
N ARG A 60 -13.72 4.40 -0.07
CA ARG A 60 -14.61 5.46 -0.58
C ARG A 60 -13.99 6.50 -1.47
N ASP A 61 -12.93 7.17 -1.02
CA ASP A 61 -12.26 8.29 -1.69
C ASP A 61 -10.77 7.95 -1.85
N LYS A 62 -9.88 8.77 -1.27
CA LYS A 62 -8.43 8.54 -1.17
C LYS A 62 -8.07 7.52 -0.09
N GLU A 63 -9.07 6.86 0.47
CA GLU A 63 -8.93 5.82 1.47
C GLU A 63 -8.24 4.58 0.88
N VAL A 64 -7.30 4.05 1.66
CA VAL A 64 -6.68 2.75 1.49
C VAL A 64 -7.25 1.84 2.56
N VAL A 65 -7.83 0.72 2.14
CA VAL A 65 -8.41 -0.28 3.03
C VAL A 65 -7.56 -1.54 2.94
N ALA A 66 -7.17 -2.04 4.10
CA ALA A 66 -6.54 -3.35 4.22
C ALA A 66 -7.53 -4.31 4.87
N LEU A 67 -7.38 -5.59 4.52
CA LEU A 67 -8.23 -6.66 5.00
C LEU A 67 -7.40 -7.87 5.38
N TRP A 68 -7.81 -8.53 6.45
CA TRP A 68 -7.39 -9.89 6.76
C TRP A 68 -8.61 -10.77 6.95
N LEU A 69 -8.67 -11.85 6.17
CA LEU A 69 -9.71 -12.86 6.27
C LEU A 69 -9.16 -14.05 7.05
N ARG A 70 -9.76 -14.33 8.20
CA ARG A 70 -9.50 -15.53 8.98
C ARG A 70 -10.62 -16.53 8.75
N ILE A 71 -10.27 -17.69 8.20
CA ILE A 71 -11.21 -18.77 7.93
C ILE A 71 -11.21 -19.71 9.12
N LEU A 72 -12.40 -19.91 9.70
CA LEU A 72 -12.65 -20.88 10.76
C LEU A 72 -13.49 -22.02 10.19
N LYS A 73 -13.67 -23.10 10.96
CA LYS A 73 -14.40 -24.30 10.53
C LYS A 73 -15.83 -23.98 10.05
N ASP A 74 -16.54 -23.15 10.81
CA ASP A 74 -17.97 -22.86 10.60
C ASP A 74 -18.27 -21.35 10.52
N SER A 75 -17.25 -20.51 10.35
CA SER A 75 -17.38 -19.05 10.31
C SER A 75 -16.18 -18.39 9.65
N SER A 76 -16.31 -17.10 9.37
CA SER A 76 -15.20 -16.26 8.94
C SER A 76 -15.12 -15.00 9.78
N GLU A 77 -13.90 -14.57 10.09
CA GLU A 77 -13.65 -13.26 10.70
C GLU A 77 -12.94 -12.38 9.67
N ILE A 78 -13.48 -11.19 9.45
CA ILE A 78 -12.88 -10.17 8.61
C ILE A 78 -12.36 -9.08 9.53
N TYR A 79 -11.07 -8.78 9.41
CA TYR A 79 -10.44 -7.65 10.09
C TYR A 79 -10.19 -6.56 9.07
N ILE A 80 -10.76 -5.39 9.30
CA ILE A 80 -10.71 -4.25 8.39
C ILE A 80 -9.92 -3.13 9.06
N SER A 81 -9.01 -2.52 8.31
CA SER A 81 -8.38 -1.27 8.70
C SER A 81 -8.41 -0.31 7.52
N LYS A 82 -8.46 0.99 7.81
CA LYS A 82 -8.28 2.04 6.81
C LYS A 82 -7.41 3.16 7.36
N ASN A 83 -6.93 4.03 6.48
CA ASN A 83 -6.06 5.17 6.81
C ASN A 83 -6.81 6.45 7.22
N PHE A 84 -8.13 6.39 7.42
CA PHE A 84 -8.99 7.51 7.83
C PHE A 84 -9.94 7.09 8.94
N ASP A 85 -10.54 8.06 9.62
CA ASP A 85 -11.55 7.82 10.65
C ASP A 85 -12.77 7.05 10.13
N TRP A 86 -13.26 6.13 10.95
CA TRP A 86 -14.54 5.47 10.74
C TRP A 86 -15.67 6.46 11.02
N LEU A 87 -16.50 6.73 10.01
CA LEU A 87 -17.71 7.52 10.17
C LEU A 87 -18.89 6.61 10.54
N ASN A 88 -19.96 7.21 11.06
CA ASN A 88 -21.18 6.46 11.40
C ASN A 88 -21.79 5.79 10.15
N GLU A 89 -21.67 6.43 8.99
CA GLU A 89 -22.10 5.88 7.70
C GLU A 89 -21.29 4.65 7.31
N ASP A 90 -20.03 4.55 7.74
CA ASP A 90 -19.17 3.39 7.45
C ASP A 90 -19.60 2.18 8.26
N ALA A 91 -19.90 2.37 9.55
CA ALA A 91 -20.42 1.31 10.40
C ALA A 91 -21.74 0.74 9.84
N LYS A 92 -22.66 1.64 9.47
CA LYS A 92 -23.93 1.26 8.82
C LYS A 92 -23.70 0.50 7.51
N TYR A 93 -22.80 0.99 6.65
CA TYR A 93 -22.49 0.33 5.39
C TYR A 93 -21.88 -1.06 5.60
N ILE A 94 -20.96 -1.21 6.54
CA ILE A 94 -20.37 -2.51 6.88
C ILE A 94 -21.44 -3.50 7.35
N ASP A 95 -22.39 -3.05 8.17
CA ASP A 95 -23.51 -3.86 8.62
C ASP A 95 -24.42 -4.26 7.45
N ASP A 96 -24.73 -3.32 6.55
CA ASP A 96 -25.54 -3.59 5.35
C ASP A 96 -24.87 -4.63 4.44
N ILE A 97 -23.60 -4.45 4.10
CA ILE A 97 -22.81 -5.40 3.30
C ILE A 97 -22.77 -6.78 3.98
N THR A 98 -22.55 -6.81 5.29
CA THR A 98 -22.55 -8.04 6.08
C THR A 98 -23.90 -8.77 6.00
N ASN A 99 -25.01 -8.03 6.07
CA ASN A 99 -26.35 -8.58 5.96
C ASN A 99 -26.64 -9.09 4.54
N TYR A 100 -26.23 -8.37 3.49
CA TYR A 100 -26.36 -8.85 2.12
C TYR A 100 -25.63 -10.18 1.92
N LEU A 101 -24.38 -10.32 2.41
CA LEU A 101 -23.62 -11.57 2.33
C LEU A 101 -24.31 -12.74 3.04
N LYS A 102 -24.91 -12.50 4.21
CA LYS A 102 -25.68 -13.51 4.96
C LYS A 102 -26.93 -13.94 4.19
N VAL A 103 -27.64 -13.01 3.54
CA VAL A 103 -28.86 -13.32 2.79
C VAL A 103 -28.51 -14.06 1.47
N ILE A 104 -27.52 -13.57 0.72
CA ILE A 104 -27.07 -14.18 -0.54
C ILE A 104 -26.61 -15.63 -0.30
N SER A 105 -25.83 -15.87 0.76
CA SER A 105 -25.36 -17.23 1.09
C SER A 105 -26.49 -18.17 1.51
N LYS A 106 -27.56 -17.67 2.13
CA LYS A 106 -28.74 -18.48 2.49
C LYS A 106 -29.55 -18.89 1.26
N ASN A 107 -29.76 -17.96 0.33
CA ASN A 107 -30.58 -18.14 -0.87
C ASN A 107 -29.89 -18.99 -1.96
N SER A 108 -28.58 -19.23 -1.83
CA SER A 108 -27.84 -20.17 -2.67
C SER A 108 -28.55 -21.52 -2.81
N PRO A 109 -28.74 -22.04 -4.04
CA PRO A 109 -28.14 -21.57 -5.30
C PRO A 109 -29.02 -20.60 -6.13
N MET A 110 -30.19 -20.20 -5.62
CA MET A 110 -31.15 -19.41 -6.40
C MET A 110 -30.81 -17.92 -6.31
N LYS A 111 -30.58 -17.30 -7.48
CA LYS A 111 -30.36 -15.86 -7.58
C LYS A 111 -31.62 -15.09 -7.19
N SER A 112 -31.45 -14.06 -6.38
CA SER A 112 -32.50 -13.06 -6.14
C SER A 112 -32.04 -11.75 -6.76
N THR A 113 -32.67 -11.40 -7.88
CA THR A 113 -32.36 -10.18 -8.63
C THR A 113 -32.50 -8.92 -7.80
N ASP A 114 -33.47 -8.88 -6.88
CA ASP A 114 -33.74 -7.70 -6.05
C ASP A 114 -32.65 -7.48 -4.99
N ILE A 115 -32.19 -8.56 -4.35
CA ILE A 115 -31.12 -8.50 -3.34
C ILE A 115 -29.79 -8.14 -3.99
N GLU A 116 -29.47 -8.76 -5.13
CA GLU A 116 -28.25 -8.44 -5.88
C GLU A 116 -28.28 -6.96 -6.33
N SER A 117 -29.40 -6.48 -6.87
CA SER A 117 -29.56 -5.09 -7.29
C SER A 117 -29.42 -4.11 -6.12
N ALA A 118 -30.00 -4.42 -4.96
CA ALA A 118 -29.84 -3.61 -3.75
C ALA A 118 -28.38 -3.58 -3.28
N PHE A 119 -27.67 -4.70 -3.35
CA PHE A 119 -26.24 -4.78 -3.03
C PHE A 119 -25.40 -3.91 -3.97
N TYR A 120 -25.67 -3.95 -5.28
CA TYR A 120 -25.01 -3.07 -6.26
C TYR A 120 -25.24 -1.59 -5.94
N LEU A 121 -26.48 -1.20 -5.65
CA LEU A 121 -26.82 0.19 -5.34
C LEU A 121 -26.13 0.67 -4.05
N ALA A 122 -26.10 -0.17 -3.01
CA ALA A 122 -25.42 0.15 -1.76
C ALA A 122 -23.92 0.41 -1.97
N VAL A 123 -23.24 -0.50 -2.68
CA VAL A 123 -21.80 -0.34 -2.99
C VAL A 123 -21.53 0.92 -3.80
N MET A 124 -22.32 1.16 -4.85
CA MET A 124 -22.10 2.33 -5.71
C MET A 124 -22.45 3.65 -5.03
N SER A 125 -23.39 3.65 -4.09
CA SER A 125 -23.67 4.82 -3.26
C SER A 125 -22.48 5.12 -2.33
N TYR A 126 -21.92 4.10 -1.68
CA TYR A 126 -20.81 4.25 -0.75
C TYR A 126 -19.49 4.65 -1.44
N CYS A 127 -19.16 4.00 -2.56
CA CYS A 127 -17.92 4.24 -3.32
C CYS A 127 -18.01 5.37 -4.36
N ARG A 128 -19.09 6.16 -4.37
CA ARG A 128 -19.41 7.12 -5.44
C ARG A 128 -18.24 8.06 -5.77
N THR A 129 -17.65 8.69 -4.76
CA THR A 129 -16.58 9.68 -4.96
C THR A 129 -15.34 9.08 -5.65
N LYS A 130 -14.82 7.94 -5.18
CA LYS A 130 -13.69 7.27 -5.84
C LYS A 130 -14.06 6.69 -7.19
N PHE A 131 -15.30 6.26 -7.38
CA PHE A 131 -15.79 5.87 -8.71
C PHE A 131 -15.74 7.04 -9.69
N GLU A 132 -16.33 8.18 -9.32
CA GLU A 132 -16.36 9.39 -10.15
C GLU A 132 -14.95 9.88 -10.49
N PHE A 133 -14.05 9.93 -9.51
CA PHE A 133 -12.64 10.26 -9.76
C PHE A 133 -11.97 9.34 -10.79
N ARG A 134 -12.20 8.02 -10.68
CA ARG A 134 -11.65 7.03 -11.65
C ARG A 134 -12.29 7.18 -13.02
N TRP A 135 -13.58 7.48 -13.04
CA TRP A 135 -14.34 7.69 -14.27
C TRP A 135 -13.91 8.95 -15.00
N ASP A 136 -13.64 10.05 -14.28
CA ASP A 136 -13.16 11.29 -14.87
C ASP A 136 -11.76 11.14 -15.48
N LYS A 137 -10.88 10.35 -14.84
CA LYS A 137 -9.59 9.97 -15.44
C LYS A 137 -9.78 9.21 -16.76
N LEU A 138 -10.71 8.25 -16.81
CA LEU A 138 -11.01 7.50 -18.03
C LEU A 138 -11.66 8.39 -19.10
N LYS A 139 -12.60 9.28 -18.72
CA LYS A 139 -13.19 10.27 -19.62
C LYS A 139 -12.15 11.18 -20.25
N ASN A 140 -11.17 11.64 -19.47
CA ASN A 140 -10.09 12.47 -19.98
C ASN A 140 -9.27 11.72 -21.04
N ASP A 141 -8.96 10.44 -20.82
CA ASP A 141 -8.31 9.61 -21.85
C ASP A 141 -9.20 9.44 -23.09
N ILE A 142 -10.51 9.26 -22.90
CA ILE A 142 -11.47 9.11 -24.01
C ILE A 142 -11.58 10.41 -24.81
N ASN A 143 -11.58 11.57 -24.16
CA ASN A 143 -11.76 12.87 -24.82
C ASN A 143 -10.49 13.33 -25.54
N ASN A 144 -9.31 13.03 -24.98
CA ASN A 144 -8.03 13.46 -25.51
C ASN A 144 -7.39 12.44 -26.46
N GLY A 145 -7.91 11.21 -26.50
CA GLY A 145 -7.41 10.13 -27.36
C GLY A 145 -8.24 9.95 -28.63
N ASP A 146 -7.55 9.68 -29.75
CA ASP A 146 -8.21 9.36 -31.03
C ASP A 146 -7.81 7.99 -31.61
N ASN A 147 -7.13 7.17 -30.80
CA ASN A 147 -6.73 5.82 -31.22
C ASN A 147 -7.95 4.89 -31.35
N GLU A 148 -7.76 3.80 -32.10
CA GLU A 148 -8.81 2.82 -32.41
C GLU A 148 -9.46 2.24 -31.14
N HIS A 149 -8.68 1.99 -30.08
CA HIS A 149 -9.19 1.44 -28.82
C HIS A 149 -10.05 2.44 -28.05
N VAL A 150 -9.69 3.73 -28.08
CA VAL A 150 -10.50 4.80 -27.49
C VAL A 150 -11.82 4.95 -28.24
N LYS A 151 -11.80 4.96 -29.58
CA LYS A 151 -13.01 4.98 -30.42
C LYS A 151 -13.90 3.76 -30.16
N SER A 152 -13.29 2.58 -30.08
CA SER A 152 -13.99 1.32 -29.80
C SER A 152 -14.68 1.35 -28.43
N LEU A 153 -13.99 1.78 -27.37
CA LEU A 153 -14.60 1.93 -26.05
C LEU A 153 -15.73 2.96 -26.05
N ARG A 154 -15.52 4.12 -26.68
CA ARG A 154 -16.54 5.19 -26.77
C ARG A 154 -17.81 4.67 -27.42
N ASN A 155 -17.69 4.00 -28.56
CA ASN A 155 -18.82 3.41 -29.27
C ASN A 155 -19.50 2.32 -28.42
N TYR A 156 -18.73 1.50 -27.71
CA TYR A 156 -19.27 0.47 -26.83
C TYR A 156 -20.07 1.07 -25.66
N ILE A 157 -19.56 2.13 -25.03
CA ILE A 157 -20.28 2.87 -23.98
C ILE A 157 -21.56 3.50 -24.53
N SER A 158 -21.51 4.16 -25.69
CA SER A 158 -22.70 4.77 -26.28
C SER A 158 -23.76 3.74 -26.64
N ALA A 159 -23.37 2.57 -27.15
CA ALA A 159 -24.29 1.50 -27.52
C ALA A 159 -24.98 0.86 -26.31
N GLU A 160 -24.23 0.63 -25.22
CA GLU A 160 -24.73 -0.11 -24.04
C GLU A 160 -25.40 0.78 -23.00
N CYS A 161 -24.95 2.02 -22.83
CA CYS A 161 -25.47 2.92 -21.78
C CYS A 161 -26.48 3.95 -22.28
N GLY A 162 -26.45 4.33 -23.57
CA GLY A 162 -27.24 5.45 -24.09
C GLY A 162 -27.07 6.74 -23.28
N ASP A 163 -28.13 7.55 -23.19
CA ASP A 163 -28.13 8.85 -22.50
C ASP A 163 -28.32 8.76 -20.96
N SER A 164 -28.64 7.57 -20.42
CA SER A 164 -28.97 7.37 -18.99
C SER A 164 -27.90 6.54 -18.26
N ALA A 165 -26.63 6.84 -18.55
CA ALA A 165 -25.48 6.10 -18.01
C ALA A 165 -25.38 6.22 -16.48
N THR A 166 -25.85 5.20 -15.77
CA THR A 166 -25.64 5.09 -14.31
C THR A 166 -24.22 4.62 -13.99
N PRO A 167 -23.67 4.93 -12.80
CA PRO A 167 -22.37 4.41 -12.38
C PRO A 167 -22.24 2.88 -12.47
N ILE A 168 -23.31 2.14 -12.19
CA ILE A 168 -23.34 0.67 -12.29
C ILE A 168 -23.15 0.24 -13.74
N ASN A 169 -23.92 0.83 -14.67
CA ASN A 169 -23.88 0.49 -16.09
C ASN A 169 -22.50 0.80 -16.68
N ILE A 170 -21.92 1.96 -16.34
CA ILE A 170 -20.57 2.33 -16.77
C ILE A 170 -19.53 1.31 -16.25
N SER A 171 -19.65 0.89 -14.98
CA SER A 171 -18.74 -0.11 -14.42
C SER A 171 -18.89 -1.46 -15.12
N LEU A 172 -20.11 -1.92 -15.40
CA LEU A 172 -20.38 -3.16 -16.14
C LEU A 172 -19.75 -3.12 -17.54
N VAL A 173 -20.01 -2.06 -18.30
CA VAL A 173 -19.49 -1.90 -19.66
C VAL A 173 -17.96 -1.90 -19.67
N CYS A 174 -17.34 -1.18 -18.74
CA CYS A 174 -15.87 -1.19 -18.62
C CYS A 174 -15.33 -2.57 -18.25
N TYR A 175 -16.02 -3.33 -17.38
CA TYR A 175 -15.64 -4.68 -17.00
C TYR A 175 -15.67 -5.66 -18.18
N GLU A 176 -16.77 -5.67 -18.95
CA GLU A 176 -16.91 -6.57 -20.10
C GLU A 176 -15.98 -6.18 -21.24
N TYR A 177 -15.85 -4.89 -21.54
CA TYR A 177 -14.89 -4.40 -22.53
C TYR A 177 -13.45 -4.81 -22.18
N TYR A 178 -13.05 -4.62 -20.92
CA TYR A 178 -11.72 -5.03 -20.43
C TYR A 178 -11.46 -6.52 -20.63
N LYS A 179 -12.45 -7.38 -20.37
CA LYS A 179 -12.32 -8.84 -20.60
C LYS A 179 -12.12 -9.16 -22.08
N GLN A 180 -12.88 -8.52 -22.97
CA GLN A 180 -12.79 -8.74 -24.41
C GLN A 180 -11.41 -8.36 -24.97
N ILE A 181 -10.89 -7.18 -24.59
CA ILE A 181 -9.59 -6.71 -25.09
C ILE A 181 -8.43 -7.50 -24.50
N LYS A 182 -8.52 -7.94 -23.24
CA LYS A 182 -7.48 -8.76 -22.60
C LYS A 182 -7.35 -10.14 -23.27
N ALA A 183 -8.46 -10.74 -23.69
CA ALA A 183 -8.46 -12.02 -24.39
C ALA A 183 -7.82 -11.95 -25.79
N LYS A 184 -7.83 -10.77 -26.43
CA LYS A 184 -7.33 -10.57 -27.80
C LYS A 184 -5.83 -10.27 -27.90
N VAL A 185 -5.07 -10.26 -26.78
CA VAL A 185 -3.62 -9.99 -26.68
C VAL A 185 -3.13 -8.98 -27.73
N ASN A 186 -3.62 -7.74 -27.64
CA ASN A 186 -3.18 -6.68 -28.55
C ASN A 186 -2.06 -5.84 -27.91
N PRO A 187 -0.82 -5.89 -28.42
CA PRO A 187 0.32 -5.18 -27.84
C PRO A 187 0.25 -3.65 -28.00
N ASN A 188 -0.63 -3.13 -28.86
CA ASN A 188 -0.71 -1.69 -29.17
C ASN A 188 -1.58 -0.88 -28.21
N ILE A 189 -2.22 -1.51 -27.22
CA ILE A 189 -3.04 -0.80 -26.22
C ILE A 189 -2.13 -0.16 -25.17
N SER A 190 -2.30 1.16 -24.97
CA SER A 190 -1.65 1.87 -23.86
C SER A 190 -2.02 1.22 -22.51
N GLN A 191 -1.00 0.81 -21.76
CA GLN A 191 -1.19 0.20 -20.43
C GLN A 191 -1.86 1.17 -19.45
N LYS A 192 -1.61 2.47 -19.58
CA LYS A 192 -2.27 3.51 -18.77
C LYS A 192 -3.78 3.52 -19.01
N PHE A 193 -4.19 3.57 -20.28
CA PHE A 193 -5.59 3.55 -20.69
C PHE A 193 -6.29 2.27 -20.24
N LEU A 194 -5.64 1.12 -20.47
CA LEU A 194 -6.11 -0.19 -20.03
C LEU A 194 -6.30 -0.24 -18.50
N GLY A 195 -5.38 0.38 -17.75
CA GLY A 195 -5.45 0.52 -16.30
C GLY A 195 -6.66 1.33 -15.84
N HIS A 196 -6.98 2.44 -16.50
CA HIS A 196 -8.16 3.24 -16.18
C HIS A 196 -9.48 2.49 -16.45
N ILE A 197 -9.61 1.81 -17.59
CA ILE A 197 -10.78 0.94 -17.89
C ILE A 197 -10.95 -0.12 -16.78
N LYS A 198 -9.86 -0.81 -16.44
CA LYS A 198 -9.85 -1.83 -15.39
C LYS A 198 -10.32 -1.27 -14.05
N LYS A 199 -9.87 -0.07 -13.66
CA LYS A 199 -10.24 0.56 -12.39
C LYS A 199 -11.72 0.91 -12.33
N VAL A 200 -12.30 1.41 -13.42
CA VAL A 200 -13.74 1.70 -13.50
C VAL A 200 -14.55 0.40 -13.50
N GLY A 201 -14.13 -0.62 -14.24
CA GLY A 201 -14.78 -1.94 -14.27
C GLY A 201 -14.59 -2.79 -13.01
N SER A 202 -13.63 -2.43 -12.15
CA SER A 202 -13.31 -3.21 -10.95
C SER A 202 -14.45 -3.27 -9.93
N TYR A 203 -15.33 -2.28 -9.87
CA TYR A 203 -16.47 -2.26 -8.95
C TYR A 203 -17.47 -3.36 -9.32
N PHE A 204 -17.96 -3.37 -10.57
CA PHE A 204 -18.84 -4.42 -11.05
C PHE A 204 -18.20 -5.81 -10.91
N GLY A 205 -16.94 -5.95 -11.32
CA GLY A 205 -16.20 -7.21 -11.22
C GLY A 205 -16.05 -7.70 -9.78
N SER A 206 -15.83 -6.79 -8.82
CA SER A 206 -15.71 -7.13 -7.40
C SER A 206 -17.03 -7.55 -6.79
N ILE A 207 -18.10 -6.80 -7.06
CA ILE A 207 -19.45 -7.12 -6.58
C ILE A 207 -19.88 -8.49 -7.11
N LYS A 208 -19.73 -8.71 -8.43
CA LYS A 208 -20.01 -10.01 -9.07
C LYS A 208 -19.19 -11.14 -8.42
N GLY A 209 -17.89 -10.91 -8.22
CA GLY A 209 -17.01 -11.90 -7.61
C GLY A 209 -17.33 -12.22 -6.15
N ILE A 210 -17.84 -11.24 -5.40
CA ILE A 210 -18.34 -11.43 -4.03
C ILE A 210 -19.62 -12.27 -4.05
N ILE A 211 -20.59 -11.93 -4.90
CA ILE A 211 -21.84 -12.68 -5.05
C ILE A 211 -21.55 -14.14 -5.44
N ASP A 212 -20.71 -14.36 -6.45
CA ASP A 212 -20.30 -15.69 -6.91
C ASP A 212 -19.62 -16.50 -5.78
N CYS A 213 -18.85 -15.85 -4.90
CA CYS A 213 -18.23 -16.50 -3.74
C CYS A 213 -19.24 -16.83 -2.65
N ALA A 214 -20.14 -15.89 -2.32
CA ALA A 214 -21.17 -16.04 -1.31
C ALA A 214 -22.21 -17.12 -1.67
N MET A 215 -22.52 -17.29 -2.95
CA MET A 215 -23.41 -18.34 -3.46
C MET A 215 -22.75 -19.72 -3.58
N ASN A 216 -21.45 -19.85 -3.33
CA ASN A 216 -20.82 -21.16 -3.41
C ASN A 216 -21.23 -21.99 -2.18
N ILE A 217 -21.87 -23.14 -2.42
CA ILE A 217 -22.34 -24.07 -1.37
C ILE A 217 -21.21 -24.45 -0.41
N GLN A 218 -19.96 -24.59 -0.90
CA GLN A 218 -18.80 -24.93 -0.09
C GLN A 218 -18.44 -23.84 0.93
N TYR A 219 -18.74 -22.57 0.63
CA TYR A 219 -18.41 -21.43 1.50
C TYR A 219 -19.62 -20.88 2.24
N LYS A 220 -20.81 -21.46 2.05
CA LYS A 220 -22.06 -21.05 2.73
C LYS A 220 -21.91 -20.92 4.26
N PRO A 221 -21.29 -21.88 4.99
CA PRO A 221 -21.08 -21.73 6.43
C PRO A 221 -20.25 -20.49 6.79
N LEU A 222 -19.22 -20.18 6.00
CA LEU A 222 -18.31 -19.06 6.25
C LEU A 222 -19.02 -17.70 6.22
N PHE A 223 -19.96 -17.53 5.28
CA PHE A 223 -20.71 -16.28 5.10
C PHE A 223 -21.94 -16.17 6.01
N SER A 224 -22.57 -17.30 6.34
CA SER A 224 -23.72 -17.31 7.24
C SER A 224 -23.38 -16.81 8.66
N ASN A 225 -22.14 -17.04 9.11
CA ASN A 225 -21.63 -16.71 10.44
C ASN A 225 -20.46 -15.72 10.39
N ILE A 226 -20.47 -14.80 9.43
CA ILE A 226 -19.42 -13.80 9.27
C ILE A 226 -19.38 -12.82 10.45
N LYS A 227 -18.18 -12.53 10.93
CA LYS A 227 -17.89 -11.49 11.93
C LYS A 227 -16.96 -10.47 11.31
N VAL A 228 -17.25 -9.19 11.52
CA VAL A 228 -16.43 -8.09 11.02
C VAL A 228 -15.88 -7.31 12.21
N ASN A 229 -14.56 -7.11 12.22
CA ASN A 229 -13.84 -6.35 13.22
C ASN A 229 -13.16 -5.18 12.53
N SER A 230 -13.49 -3.96 12.94
CA SER A 230 -12.87 -2.74 12.41
C SER A 230 -11.82 -2.23 13.40
N ALA A 231 -10.60 -2.07 12.95
CA ALA A 231 -9.51 -1.53 13.76
C ALA A 231 -9.55 0.00 13.71
N SER A 232 -9.48 0.66 14.88
CA SER A 232 -9.50 2.12 14.98
C SER A 232 -8.22 2.73 14.38
N PRO A 233 -8.32 3.62 13.39
CA PRO A 233 -7.14 4.19 12.76
C PRO A 233 -6.25 4.90 13.79
N VAL A 234 -4.94 4.76 13.62
CA VAL A 234 -3.95 5.43 14.48
C VAL A 234 -3.39 6.62 13.70
N ILE A 235 -3.75 7.84 14.11
CA ILE A 235 -3.43 9.08 13.41
C ILE A 235 -2.72 10.05 14.35
N ILE A 236 -1.61 10.63 13.90
CA ILE A 236 -0.91 11.74 14.54
C ILE A 236 -1.06 12.97 13.63
N ASN A 237 -1.86 13.94 14.06
CA ASN A 237 -2.21 15.10 13.22
C ASN A 237 -1.07 16.11 13.06
N LYS A 238 -0.18 16.18 14.05
CA LYS A 238 0.88 17.19 14.15
C LYS A 238 2.23 16.53 14.42
N GLN A 239 2.68 15.69 13.51
CA GLN A 239 4.05 15.19 13.53
C GLN A 239 4.99 16.28 13.00
N PRO A 240 5.89 16.84 13.83
CA PRO A 240 6.90 17.75 13.31
C PRO A 240 7.86 16.98 12.38
N ILE A 241 8.23 17.62 11.28
CA ILE A 241 9.33 17.20 10.40
C ILE A 241 10.29 18.37 10.18
N TYR A 242 11.55 18.05 9.91
CA TYR A 242 12.58 19.00 9.56
C TYR A 242 12.31 19.65 8.20
N SER A 243 12.80 20.88 8.05
CA SER A 243 12.74 21.61 6.78
C SER A 243 13.45 20.84 5.66
N TRP A 244 12.98 21.04 4.43
CA TRP A 244 13.59 20.45 3.23
C TRP A 244 15.07 20.81 3.15
N GLU A 245 15.37 22.10 3.30
CA GLU A 245 16.72 22.64 3.22
C GLU A 245 17.66 21.99 4.25
N ASN A 246 17.22 21.85 5.51
CA ASN A 246 17.99 21.22 6.57
C ASN A 246 18.34 19.77 6.22
N ILE A 247 17.37 18.97 5.76
CA ILE A 247 17.64 17.58 5.40
C ILE A 247 18.61 17.50 4.21
N ILE A 248 18.40 18.27 3.15
CA ILE A 248 19.27 18.22 1.96
C ILE A 248 20.69 18.69 2.32
N LYS A 249 20.85 19.77 3.09
CA LYS A 249 22.15 20.32 3.48
C LYS A 249 23.04 19.32 4.22
N ARG A 250 22.46 18.40 5.00
CA ARG A 250 23.18 17.31 5.68
C ARG A 250 23.88 16.34 4.71
N PHE A 251 23.38 16.18 3.49
CA PHE A 251 23.97 15.27 2.48
C PHE A 251 24.98 15.96 1.55
N ILE A 252 25.09 17.29 1.61
CA ILE A 252 25.97 18.07 0.74
C ILE A 252 27.01 18.87 1.53
N ASN A 253 27.15 18.59 2.82
CA ASN A 253 28.05 19.29 3.75
C ASN A 253 27.83 20.82 3.75
N GLU A 254 26.56 21.24 3.77
CA GLU A 254 26.15 22.65 3.79
C GLU A 254 26.65 23.51 2.59
N ASP A 255 27.05 22.86 1.49
CA ASP A 255 27.51 23.54 0.27
C ASP A 255 26.34 24.20 -0.48
N GLU A 256 26.22 25.53 -0.35
CA GLU A 256 25.18 26.33 -0.99
C GLU A 256 25.17 26.22 -2.52
N ASN A 257 26.33 26.05 -3.16
CA ASN A 257 26.40 25.92 -4.61
C ASN A 257 25.82 24.57 -5.06
N LYS A 258 26.06 23.50 -4.30
CA LYS A 258 25.43 22.19 -4.55
C LYS A 258 23.93 22.23 -4.28
N TYR A 259 23.50 22.91 -3.22
CA TYR A 259 22.08 23.07 -2.92
C TYR A 259 21.34 23.78 -4.05
N ASN A 260 21.85 24.94 -4.49
CA ASN A 260 21.24 25.72 -5.57
C ASN A 260 21.18 24.92 -6.87
N ARG A 261 22.25 24.20 -7.24
CA ARG A 261 22.25 23.32 -8.42
C ARG A 261 21.21 22.21 -8.32
N PHE A 262 21.12 21.57 -7.16
CA PHE A 262 20.14 20.52 -6.89
C PHE A 262 18.70 21.05 -7.01
N MET A 263 18.43 22.22 -6.43
CA MET A 263 17.11 22.84 -6.46
C MET A 263 16.71 23.26 -7.87
N THR A 264 17.62 23.84 -8.66
CA THR A 264 17.37 24.15 -10.10
C THR A 264 16.93 22.91 -10.88
N ARG A 265 17.62 21.77 -10.70
CA ARG A 265 17.23 20.51 -11.37
C ARG A 265 15.92 19.91 -10.84
N CYS A 266 15.53 20.22 -9.60
CA CYS A 266 14.22 19.85 -9.08
C CYS A 266 13.12 20.69 -9.75
N LEU A 267 13.34 22.00 -9.91
CA LEU A 267 12.41 22.92 -10.58
C LEU A 267 12.15 22.54 -12.04
N GLU A 268 13.16 22.02 -12.74
CA GLU A 268 13.04 21.50 -14.11
C GLU A 268 12.16 20.23 -14.22
N LYS A 269 11.74 19.65 -13.09
CA LYS A 269 10.94 18.40 -13.04
C LYS A 269 9.59 18.66 -12.38
N PRO A 270 8.53 18.94 -13.15
CA PRO A 270 7.20 19.28 -12.62
C PRO A 270 6.67 18.29 -11.58
N GLY A 271 6.78 16.99 -11.83
CA GLY A 271 6.32 15.97 -10.88
C GLY A 271 7.11 15.93 -9.57
N VAL A 272 8.38 16.35 -9.55
CA VAL A 272 9.15 16.51 -8.29
C VAL A 272 8.62 17.73 -7.53
N MET A 273 8.45 18.85 -8.22
CA MET A 273 7.94 20.08 -7.59
C MET A 273 6.54 19.93 -7.05
N GLU A 274 5.64 19.25 -7.77
CA GLU A 274 4.29 18.96 -7.28
C GLU A 274 4.34 18.19 -5.94
N ARG A 275 5.21 17.18 -5.84
CA ARG A 275 5.39 16.42 -4.60
C ARG A 275 5.97 17.27 -3.48
N ILE A 276 6.90 18.17 -3.78
CA ILE A 276 7.46 19.13 -2.82
C ILE A 276 6.36 20.08 -2.32
N HIS A 277 5.57 20.65 -3.23
CA HIS A 277 4.42 21.50 -2.88
C HIS A 277 3.41 20.77 -1.99
N LYS A 278 3.09 19.50 -2.28
CA LYS A 278 2.18 18.69 -1.45
C LYS A 278 2.69 18.53 0.00
N VAL A 279 3.99 18.67 0.24
CA VAL A 279 4.62 18.45 1.55
C VAL A 279 4.89 19.74 2.31
N TYR A 280 5.49 20.71 1.63
CA TYR A 280 6.09 21.89 2.24
C TYR A 280 5.29 23.18 1.97
N THR A 281 4.09 23.08 1.39
CA THR A 281 3.21 24.25 1.28
C THR A 281 2.45 24.44 2.58
N ASP A 282 2.53 25.64 3.14
CA ASP A 282 1.76 25.99 4.32
C ASP A 282 0.26 26.03 4.00
N ASN A 283 -0.53 25.41 4.86
CA ASN A 283 -1.96 25.23 4.60
C ASN A 283 -2.74 26.55 4.66
N ALA A 284 -2.30 27.52 5.47
CA ALA A 284 -2.99 28.79 5.67
C ALA A 284 -2.61 29.84 4.62
N THR A 285 -1.32 30.03 4.38
CA THR A 285 -0.76 31.05 3.47
C THR A 285 -0.64 30.58 2.04
N LYS A 286 -0.70 29.25 1.79
CA LYS A 286 -0.44 28.61 0.49
C LYS A 286 0.98 28.88 -0.06
N GLN A 287 1.91 29.32 0.78
CA GLN A 287 3.30 29.57 0.40
C GLN A 287 4.16 28.32 0.62
N LEU A 288 5.13 28.12 -0.26
CA LEU A 288 6.11 27.04 -0.15
C LEU A 288 7.17 27.39 0.89
N GLN A 289 7.33 26.58 1.92
CA GLN A 289 8.25 26.76 3.04
C GLN A 289 9.31 25.66 3.06
N LEU A 290 10.42 25.87 2.34
CA LEU A 290 11.52 24.90 2.29
C LEU A 290 12.50 25.02 3.46
N ASN A 291 12.50 26.17 4.13
CA ASN A 291 13.49 26.52 5.14
C ASN A 291 12.97 26.28 6.56
N ASP A 292 11.65 26.21 6.72
CA ASP A 292 10.97 26.02 8.01
C ASP A 292 10.64 24.55 8.27
N ASN A 293 10.63 24.17 9.54
CA ASN A 293 10.06 22.90 9.97
C ASN A 293 8.54 22.96 9.75
N VAL A 294 7.96 21.86 9.27
CA VAL A 294 6.52 21.79 9.04
C VAL A 294 5.89 20.67 9.86
N GLU A 295 4.60 20.81 10.17
CA GLU A 295 3.82 19.75 10.80
C GLU A 295 3.10 18.93 9.73
N LYS A 296 3.01 17.62 9.96
CA LYS A 296 2.28 16.70 9.10
C LYS A 296 1.35 15.80 9.86
N CYS A 297 0.24 15.49 9.20
CA CYS A 297 -0.57 14.33 9.55
C CYS A 297 0.15 13.07 9.06
N ILE A 298 0.43 12.15 9.97
CA ILE A 298 0.88 10.78 9.68
C ILE A 298 -0.12 9.78 10.29
N TYR A 299 -0.24 8.61 9.68
CA TYR A 299 -1.18 7.56 10.07
C TYR A 299 -0.55 6.19 9.95
N LEU A 300 -0.94 5.26 10.82
CA LEU A 300 -0.53 3.87 10.67
C LEU A 300 -1.20 3.32 9.42
N HIS A 301 -0.38 2.90 8.44
CA HIS A 301 -0.91 2.37 7.18
C HIS A 301 -1.83 1.19 7.49
N ALA A 302 -2.96 1.09 6.78
CA ALA A 302 -4.00 0.12 7.08
C ALA A 302 -3.45 -1.32 7.16
N GLU A 303 -2.51 -1.66 6.29
CA GLU A 303 -1.85 -2.96 6.26
C GLU A 303 -0.98 -3.19 7.50
N MET A 304 -0.20 -2.19 7.90
CA MET A 304 0.64 -2.23 9.08
C MET A 304 -0.18 -2.31 10.36
N HIS A 305 -1.36 -1.69 10.36
CA HIS A 305 -2.27 -1.75 11.49
C HIS A 305 -2.84 -3.15 11.69
N ILE A 306 -3.25 -3.81 10.60
CA ILE A 306 -3.66 -5.22 10.63
C ILE A 306 -2.50 -6.09 11.10
N LEU A 307 -1.30 -5.90 10.54
CA LEU A 307 -0.11 -6.66 10.91
C LEU A 307 0.25 -6.47 12.39
N ALA A 308 0.29 -5.24 12.90
CA ALA A 308 0.63 -4.97 14.28
C ALA A 308 -0.40 -5.56 15.24
N SER A 309 -1.69 -5.35 14.97
CA SER A 309 -2.79 -5.87 15.78
C SER A 309 -2.79 -7.40 15.82
N LEU A 310 -2.43 -8.06 14.72
CA LEU A 310 -2.47 -9.52 14.60
C LEU A 310 -1.17 -10.20 15.04
N ILE A 311 -0.01 -9.65 14.67
CA ILE A 311 1.29 -10.30 14.86
C ILE A 311 1.93 -9.90 16.19
N ILE A 312 1.81 -8.63 16.60
CA ILE A 312 2.55 -8.07 17.74
C ILE A 312 1.74 -8.21 19.03
N ASP A 313 0.45 -7.91 19.00
CA ASP A 313 -0.36 -7.87 20.23
C ASP A 313 -0.95 -9.22 20.66
N ASN A 314 -1.16 -10.14 19.72
CA ASN A 314 -1.81 -11.41 19.99
C ASN A 314 -0.85 -12.61 20.11
N ASP A 315 0.47 -12.37 20.15
CA ASP A 315 1.52 -13.39 20.37
C ASP A 315 1.37 -14.64 19.47
N PHE A 316 0.77 -14.47 18.27
CA PHE A 316 0.59 -15.56 17.33
C PHE A 316 1.95 -15.88 16.66
N LYS A 317 2.82 -16.56 17.39
CA LYS A 317 4.14 -17.01 16.92
C LYS A 317 4.10 -18.34 16.16
N LYS A 318 2.90 -18.88 15.87
CA LYS A 318 2.75 -20.31 15.52
C LYS A 318 2.15 -20.64 14.15
N GLN A 319 1.66 -19.69 13.37
CA GLN A 319 1.07 -19.98 12.05
C GLN A 319 1.53 -18.95 11.02
N GLY A 320 1.93 -19.42 9.82
CA GLY A 320 2.25 -18.53 8.70
C GLY A 320 1.03 -17.72 8.26
N TYR A 321 1.26 -16.49 7.80
CA TYR A 321 0.19 -15.55 7.44
C TYR A 321 0.14 -15.30 5.93
N ASN A 322 -1.06 -15.33 5.38
CA ASN A 322 -1.33 -14.78 4.05
C ASN A 322 -1.88 -13.36 4.26
N ILE A 323 -1.01 -12.34 4.20
CA ILE A 323 -1.45 -10.95 4.10
C ILE A 323 -1.52 -10.61 2.61
N VAL A 324 -2.71 -10.28 2.14
CA VAL A 324 -2.92 -9.86 0.75
C VAL A 324 -2.92 -8.35 0.70
N VAL A 325 -1.93 -7.82 0.00
CA VAL A 325 -1.78 -6.38 -0.22
C VAL A 325 -2.05 -6.08 -1.70
N PRO A 326 -3.09 -5.29 -2.03
CA PRO A 326 -3.32 -4.88 -3.42
C PRO A 326 -2.31 -3.78 -3.84
N GLY A 327 -1.45 -4.06 -4.81
CA GLY A 327 -0.64 -3.05 -5.51
C GLY A 327 0.78 -3.49 -5.91
N LYS A 328 1.44 -2.65 -6.70
CA LYS A 328 2.86 -2.78 -7.12
C LYS A 328 3.72 -1.91 -6.20
N HIS A 329 4.43 -2.52 -5.26
CA HIS A 329 4.95 -1.78 -4.10
C HIS A 329 6.47 -1.62 -4.10
N GLN A 330 6.98 -0.86 -5.07
CA GLN A 330 8.33 -0.31 -4.99
C GLN A 330 8.27 1.22 -4.85
N LYS A 331 7.30 1.72 -4.08
CA LYS A 331 7.08 3.13 -3.77
C LYS A 331 7.30 3.36 -2.28
N LEU A 332 7.76 4.56 -1.93
CA LEU A 332 7.76 5.05 -0.56
C LEU A 332 6.34 5.54 -0.22
N TYR A 333 5.73 4.97 0.82
CA TYR A 333 4.40 5.37 1.28
C TYR A 333 4.48 6.73 1.99
N ASP A 334 3.62 7.67 1.60
CA ASP A 334 3.53 8.96 2.30
C ASP A 334 2.79 8.83 3.62
N ARG A 335 3.20 9.65 4.59
CA ARG A 335 2.43 9.89 5.82
C ARG A 335 2.14 8.63 6.63
N TRP A 336 2.99 7.63 6.57
CA TRP A 336 2.88 6.43 7.39
C TRP A 336 3.44 6.67 8.80
N LEU A 337 2.96 5.91 9.77
CA LEU A 337 3.42 5.85 11.16
C LEU A 337 4.09 4.50 11.41
N LEU A 338 5.26 4.50 12.06
CA LEU A 338 5.91 3.27 12.50
C LEU A 338 5.03 2.58 13.56
N PRO A 339 4.73 1.27 13.42
CA PRO A 339 3.91 0.55 14.39
C PRO A 339 4.53 0.58 15.79
N HIS A 340 3.69 0.63 16.81
CA HIS A 340 4.16 0.42 18.17
C HIS A 340 4.67 -1.01 18.33
N VAL A 341 5.93 -1.17 18.72
CA VAL A 341 6.51 -2.48 19.06
C VAL A 341 6.89 -2.50 20.53
N LYS A 342 6.45 -3.52 21.28
CA LYS A 342 6.73 -3.65 22.72
C LYS A 342 8.23 -3.87 23.01
N ASN A 343 8.97 -4.48 22.08
CA ASN A 343 10.40 -4.70 22.20
C ASN A 343 11.18 -3.44 21.77
N SER A 344 11.79 -2.74 22.73
CA SER A 344 12.53 -1.50 22.48
C SER A 344 13.79 -1.69 21.64
N ASP A 345 14.56 -2.75 21.90
CA ASP A 345 15.83 -3.01 21.20
C ASP A 345 15.58 -3.25 19.72
N PHE A 346 14.48 -3.92 19.45
CA PHE A 346 14.02 -4.19 18.11
C PHE A 346 13.52 -2.94 17.39
N LYS A 347 12.74 -2.08 18.08
CA LYS A 347 12.33 -0.77 17.56
C LYS A 347 13.56 0.06 17.19
N ASP A 348 14.55 0.13 18.08
CA ASP A 348 15.80 0.87 17.89
C ASP A 348 16.59 0.36 16.67
N LYS A 349 16.77 -0.95 16.56
CA LYS A 349 17.47 -1.59 15.43
C LYS A 349 16.76 -1.37 14.10
N SER A 350 15.43 -1.52 14.09
CA SER A 350 14.61 -1.30 12.90
C SER A 350 14.68 0.15 12.44
N LEU A 351 14.57 1.09 13.38
CA LEU A 351 14.65 2.52 13.10
C LEU A 351 16.02 2.90 12.52
N LYS A 352 17.11 2.41 13.11
CA LYS A 352 18.46 2.62 12.60
C LYS A 352 18.62 2.11 11.17
N TYR A 353 18.18 0.88 10.90
CA TYR A 353 18.25 0.29 9.57
C TYR A 353 17.45 1.10 8.52
N ILE A 354 16.23 1.50 8.85
CA ILE A 354 15.37 2.27 7.94
C ILE A 354 16.01 3.64 7.63
N LEU A 355 16.56 4.31 8.64
CA LEU A 355 17.27 5.58 8.47
C LEU A 355 18.47 5.43 7.53
N GLU A 356 19.32 4.41 7.74
CA GLU A 356 20.47 4.14 6.88
C GLU A 356 20.06 3.89 5.41
N LYS A 357 18.94 3.20 5.18
CA LYS A 357 18.43 2.99 3.83
C LYS A 357 17.87 4.26 3.19
N LEU A 358 17.17 5.10 3.95
CA LEU A 358 16.71 6.39 3.48
C LEU A 358 17.89 7.30 3.11
N ASP A 359 18.96 7.28 3.91
CA ASP A 359 20.18 8.03 3.64
C ASP A 359 20.80 7.61 2.30
N GLN A 360 20.95 6.31 2.07
CA GLN A 360 21.46 5.78 0.80
C GLN A 360 20.59 6.19 -0.41
N ILE A 361 19.26 6.22 -0.24
CA ILE A 361 18.34 6.64 -1.31
C ILE A 361 18.51 8.13 -1.61
N ILE A 362 18.56 8.97 -0.56
CA ILE A 362 18.66 10.42 -0.69
C ILE A 362 20.01 10.81 -1.29
N GLU A 363 21.10 10.27 -0.74
CA GLU A 363 22.47 10.54 -1.19
C GLU A 363 22.65 10.19 -2.68
N LYS A 364 22.27 8.97 -3.09
CA LYS A 364 22.36 8.55 -4.50
C LYS A 364 21.57 9.48 -5.42
N LYS A 365 20.41 9.97 -4.99
CA LYS A 365 19.58 10.84 -5.81
C LYS A 365 20.14 12.25 -5.90
N ILE A 366 20.63 12.81 -4.79
CA ILE A 366 21.32 14.11 -4.76
C ILE A 366 22.55 14.04 -5.67
N GLU A 367 23.38 13.01 -5.54
CA GLU A 367 24.59 12.85 -6.36
C GLU A 367 24.27 12.85 -7.87
N ARG A 368 23.21 12.15 -8.28
CA ARG A 368 22.74 12.17 -9.67
C ARG A 368 22.31 13.56 -10.12
N TYR A 369 21.72 14.35 -9.24
CA TYR A 369 21.29 15.73 -9.51
C TYR A 369 22.45 16.75 -9.40
N THR A 370 23.58 16.41 -8.80
CA THR A 370 24.71 17.35 -8.66
C THR A 370 25.86 17.07 -9.62
N ARG A 371 25.99 15.84 -10.14
CA ARG A 371 27.01 15.47 -11.16
C ARG A 371 26.85 16.31 -12.43
N SER A 372 27.95 16.90 -12.89
CA SER A 372 28.05 17.71 -14.10
C SER A 372 28.33 16.82 -15.31
N LEU A 373 27.30 16.41 -16.07
CA LEU A 373 27.44 15.96 -17.45
C LEU A 373 26.24 16.46 -18.27
N PRO A 374 26.45 16.97 -19.50
CA PRO A 374 25.39 17.35 -20.42
C PRO A 374 24.82 16.09 -21.09
N GLY A 375 23.49 16.01 -21.17
CA GLY A 375 22.78 14.98 -21.95
C GLY A 375 22.45 13.70 -21.18
N ASP A 376 21.57 13.78 -20.18
CA ASP A 376 20.64 12.66 -20.00
C ASP A 376 19.65 12.80 -21.17
N SER A 377 19.82 11.95 -22.19
CA SER A 377 18.90 11.82 -23.32
C SER A 377 17.45 11.89 -22.86
N ASP A 378 16.62 12.53 -23.68
CA ASP A 378 15.16 12.54 -23.68
C ASP A 378 14.57 11.13 -23.80
N SER A 379 14.87 10.25 -22.85
CA SER A 379 13.83 9.35 -22.33
C SER A 379 12.97 10.18 -21.39
N GLY A 380 12.34 11.21 -21.97
CA GLY A 380 11.06 11.71 -21.55
C GLY A 380 10.06 10.57 -21.66
N GLY A 381 10.20 9.60 -20.74
CA GLY A 381 9.02 9.08 -20.11
C GLY A 381 8.38 10.32 -19.50
N ASN A 382 7.43 10.90 -20.24
CA ASN A 382 6.24 11.46 -19.64
C ASN A 382 5.76 10.39 -18.67
N SER A 383 6.35 10.36 -17.47
CA SER A 383 5.78 9.66 -16.36
C SER A 383 4.47 10.40 -16.22
N PRO A 384 3.34 9.73 -16.49
CA PRO A 384 2.08 10.39 -16.25
C PRO A 384 2.08 10.84 -14.79
N ASP A 385 1.21 11.77 -14.43
CA ASP A 385 0.84 11.91 -13.03
C ASP A 385 0.37 10.53 -12.54
N LEU A 386 1.31 9.81 -11.91
CA LEU A 386 1.12 8.46 -11.40
C LEU A 386 0.65 8.60 -9.95
N ASP A 387 -0.43 9.37 -9.77
CA ASP A 387 -1.48 8.94 -8.87
C ASP A 387 -1.81 7.50 -9.24
N ASP A 388 -1.25 6.58 -8.46
CA ASP A 388 -1.57 5.17 -8.54
C ASP A 388 -1.39 4.59 -9.96
N ASP A 389 -0.14 4.47 -10.44
CA ASP A 389 0.17 3.76 -11.68
C ASP A 389 -0.42 2.35 -11.66
N GLY A 390 -1.53 2.24 -12.37
CA GLY A 390 -2.62 1.31 -12.15
C GLY A 390 -2.41 -0.04 -12.79
N ASN A 391 -1.17 -0.52 -12.81
CA ASN A 391 -0.95 -1.91 -13.08
C ASN A 391 -1.29 -2.64 -11.76
N ASN A 392 -2.59 -2.90 -11.54
CA ASN A 392 -3.08 -3.85 -10.54
C ASN A 392 -2.59 -5.25 -10.94
N ARG A 393 -1.28 -5.47 -10.80
CA ARG A 393 -0.67 -6.77 -10.56
C ARG A 393 -0.60 -6.88 -9.04
N TYR A 394 -1.31 -7.84 -8.49
CA TYR A 394 -1.23 -8.14 -7.08
C TYR A 394 0.21 -8.60 -6.80
N GLN A 395 1.01 -7.81 -6.08
CA GLN A 395 2.21 -8.37 -5.47
C GLN A 395 1.77 -9.17 -4.25
N TYR A 396 1.89 -10.47 -4.38
CA TYR A 396 1.70 -11.41 -3.29
C TYR A 396 2.95 -11.42 -2.43
N ILE A 397 2.84 -11.05 -1.15
CA ILE A 397 3.87 -11.34 -0.17
C ILE A 397 3.35 -12.45 0.73
N LYS A 398 3.73 -13.69 0.42
CA LYS A 398 3.50 -14.83 1.31
C LYS A 398 4.48 -14.77 2.47
N TYR A 399 4.01 -14.47 3.66
CA TYR A 399 4.81 -14.68 4.87
C TYR A 399 4.59 -16.11 5.37
N LYS A 400 5.31 -17.07 4.79
CA LYS A 400 5.48 -18.39 5.43
C LYS A 400 6.42 -18.20 6.62
N GLY A 401 5.90 -18.32 7.84
CA GLY A 401 6.74 -18.52 9.02
C GLY A 401 7.66 -19.72 8.77
N PHE A 402 8.97 -19.49 8.82
CA PHE A 402 9.97 -20.50 8.53
C PHE A 402 9.97 -21.54 9.67
N ILE A 403 9.65 -22.79 9.35
CA ILE A 403 9.87 -23.94 10.24
C ILE A 403 11.11 -24.65 9.70
N GLY A 404 12.24 -24.46 10.39
CA GLY A 404 13.35 -25.42 10.45
C GLY A 404 14.20 -25.67 9.20
N ARG A 405 15.50 -25.39 9.37
CA ARG A 405 16.69 -25.87 8.64
C ARG A 405 17.09 -25.20 7.31
N THR A 406 18.41 -25.06 7.27
CA THR A 406 19.34 -24.43 6.34
C THR A 406 19.37 -25.12 4.98
N ASP A 407 19.34 -24.35 3.90
CA ASP A 407 20.52 -24.12 3.05
C ASP A 407 20.19 -23.02 2.03
N LEU A 408 21.10 -22.05 1.93
CA LEU A 408 21.01 -20.87 1.08
C LEU A 408 21.30 -21.25 -0.39
N ASP A 409 20.48 -20.70 -1.28
CA ASP A 409 20.97 -19.95 -2.44
C ASP A 409 19.94 -18.89 -2.79
N LEU A 410 20.05 -17.72 -2.15
CA LEU A 410 19.26 -16.54 -2.46
C LEU A 410 20.19 -15.47 -3.03
N ASN A 411 20.23 -15.38 -4.36
CA ASN A 411 20.65 -14.19 -5.07
C ASN A 411 19.71 -13.02 -4.67
N LEU A 412 20.19 -12.18 -3.75
CA LEU A 412 19.52 -10.97 -3.27
C LEU A 412 19.57 -9.90 -4.36
N ASP A 413 18.45 -9.70 -5.07
CA ASP A 413 18.29 -8.60 -6.01
C ASP A 413 17.35 -7.52 -5.46
N PHE A 414 17.72 -6.26 -5.72
CA PHE A 414 17.38 -5.00 -5.03
C PHE A 414 15.90 -4.53 -5.08
N GLY A 415 14.92 -5.43 -5.17
CA GLY A 415 13.52 -5.11 -5.45
C GLY A 415 12.49 -5.40 -4.34
N MET A 416 12.91 -5.42 -3.07
CA MET A 416 12.02 -5.71 -1.92
C MET A 416 11.21 -4.47 -1.52
N THR A 417 9.89 -4.64 -1.37
CA THR A 417 8.95 -3.57 -1.04
C THR A 417 9.28 -2.94 0.33
N TRP A 418 8.91 -1.69 0.56
CA TRP A 418 9.16 -1.02 1.84
C TRP A 418 8.39 -1.66 3.02
N MET A 419 7.23 -2.26 2.73
CA MET A 419 6.52 -3.18 3.62
C MET A 419 7.34 -4.44 3.91
N ALA A 420 8.05 -4.99 2.92
CA ALA A 420 8.96 -6.11 3.13
C ALA A 420 10.15 -5.73 4.02
N TRP A 421 10.71 -4.52 3.92
CA TRP A 421 11.74 -4.06 4.86
C TRP A 421 11.21 -3.94 6.29
N ILE A 422 10.03 -3.35 6.46
CA ILE A 422 9.42 -3.24 7.77
C ILE A 422 8.99 -4.61 8.29
N LEU A 423 8.58 -5.56 7.46
CA LEU A 423 8.25 -6.93 7.86
C LEU A 423 9.49 -7.81 8.11
N GLU A 424 10.58 -7.63 7.36
CA GLU A 424 11.87 -8.26 7.63
C GLU A 424 12.46 -7.79 8.96
N CYS A 425 12.30 -6.49 9.24
CA CYS A 425 12.54 -5.92 10.55
C CYS A 425 11.57 -6.54 11.56
N LEU A 426 10.25 -6.33 11.43
CA LEU A 426 9.15 -6.72 12.35
C LEU A 426 9.01 -8.23 12.63
N LEU A 427 9.48 -9.10 11.74
CA LEU A 427 9.48 -10.55 11.92
C LEU A 427 10.85 -11.11 12.37
N GLY A 428 11.86 -10.26 12.58
CA GLY A 428 13.19 -10.66 13.06
C GLY A 428 14.01 -11.47 12.05
N LEU A 429 13.63 -11.47 10.78
CA LEU A 429 14.27 -12.29 9.73
C LEU A 429 15.71 -11.85 9.43
N VAL A 430 16.07 -10.60 9.70
CA VAL A 430 17.46 -10.11 9.59
C VAL A 430 18.30 -10.48 10.82
N PHE A 431 17.68 -10.67 11.99
CA PHE A 431 18.40 -10.77 13.26
C PHE A 431 18.65 -12.20 13.75
N SER A 432 18.18 -13.22 13.02
CA SER A 432 18.46 -14.61 13.39
C SER A 432 19.86 -15.08 12.96
N LEU A 433 20.65 -14.25 12.26
CA LEU A 433 21.99 -14.61 11.78
C LEU A 433 23.15 -14.25 12.73
N ASP A 434 22.95 -13.30 13.65
CA ASP A 434 24.06 -12.80 14.51
C ASP A 434 24.03 -13.30 15.96
N TYR A 435 23.01 -14.06 16.37
CA TYR A 435 22.91 -14.56 17.74
C TYR A 435 23.68 -15.88 18.01
N GLU A 436 24.21 -16.55 16.97
CA GLU A 436 24.96 -17.81 17.14
C GLU A 436 26.50 -17.69 17.00
N ARG A 437 27.06 -16.48 16.86
CA ARG A 437 28.53 -16.32 16.65
C ARG A 437 29.33 -15.67 17.77
N ASN A 438 28.75 -15.41 18.94
CA ASN A 438 29.50 -14.77 20.04
C ASN A 438 29.37 -15.45 21.41
N THR A 439 29.39 -16.79 21.43
CA THR A 439 29.78 -17.54 22.64
C THR A 439 30.71 -18.67 22.26
N ASN A 440 31.97 -18.34 21.96
CA ASN A 440 33.07 -19.28 22.15
C ASN A 440 34.27 -18.46 22.61
N LEU A 441 34.68 -18.68 23.86
CA LEU A 441 36.09 -18.90 24.20
C LEU A 441 36.22 -19.39 25.65
N ASN A 442 36.90 -20.54 25.72
CA ASN A 442 37.75 -21.09 26.79
C ASN A 442 37.05 -21.91 27.88
N LEU A 443 37.11 -23.24 27.76
CA LEU A 443 38.25 -24.16 28.05
C LEU A 443 38.12 -24.65 29.50
N ASP A 444 37.81 -25.94 29.70
CA ASP A 444 38.88 -26.86 30.05
C ASP A 444 38.50 -28.35 29.93
N VAL A 445 39.57 -29.12 29.79
CA VAL A 445 39.73 -30.52 29.41
C VAL A 445 39.28 -31.50 30.51
N GLY A 446 38.74 -32.67 30.12
CA GLY A 446 38.55 -33.78 31.07
C GLY A 446 37.98 -35.06 30.46
N LEU A 447 38.87 -35.94 30.02
CA LEU A 447 38.63 -37.33 29.59
C LEU A 447 37.91 -38.18 30.68
N GLY A 448 37.08 -39.15 30.27
CA GLY A 448 36.76 -40.30 31.16
C GLY A 448 35.44 -41.06 30.95
N THR A 449 35.46 -42.08 30.09
CA THR A 449 34.90 -43.45 30.25
C THR A 449 33.59 -43.75 31.04
N ARG A 450 32.68 -44.46 30.33
CA ARG A 450 31.89 -45.69 30.68
C ARG A 450 30.89 -45.76 31.87
N GLY A 451 29.73 -46.37 31.55
CA GLY A 451 28.92 -47.29 32.39
C GLY A 451 27.75 -46.61 33.11
N PHE A 452 26.49 -47.06 33.05
CA PHE A 452 25.85 -48.34 32.74
C PHE A 452 24.56 -48.13 31.93
#